data_AF-M5IET1-F1
#
_entry.id   AF-M5IET1-F1
#
_cell.length_a   1.000
_cell.length_b   1.000
_cell.length_c   1.000
_cell.angle_alpha   90.00
_cell.angle_beta   90.00
_cell.angle_gamma   90.00
#
_symmetry.space_group_name_H-M   'P 1'
#
loop_
_entity.id
_entity.type
_entity.pdbx_description
1 polymer ?
#
loop_
_entity_poly.entity_id
_entity_poly.type
_entity_poly.pdbx_seq_one_letter_code
_entity_poly.pdbx_strand_id
1 'polypeptide(L)'
;MKLNSARRWAVNLRKCTKGGKMLDEILDDERFAAMMKEHVFECVEYLLKNDRSFSAMANLDLVKFNPELPEYIMSTFTAPVIVFTLAGYTFSSAKLTPDELSFEAGFGKENFASVVSFPLGAIVQILVENSPILVNFSIYKSQKNQLEKSLSALMSNPNNKDLFKK
;
A
#
# COMPACT_ATOMS: atom_id res chain seq x y z
N MET A 1 -61.16 -10.79 9.92
CA MET A 1 -59.99 -11.68 10.09
C MET A 1 -58.99 -11.31 9.00
N LYS A 2 -57.81 -10.80 9.41
CA LYS A 2 -56.81 -10.13 8.56
C LYS A 2 -56.13 -11.12 7.61
N LEU A 3 -56.12 -10.84 6.30
CA LEU A 3 -55.17 -11.47 5.35
C LEU A 3 -54.45 -10.35 4.58
N ASN A 4 -53.53 -9.70 5.30
CA ASN A 4 -52.76 -8.55 4.85
C ASN A 4 -51.54 -8.98 4.03
N SER A 5 -51.47 -8.48 2.80
CA SER A 5 -50.34 -7.75 2.18
C SER A 5 -48.90 -8.29 2.17
N ALA A 6 -48.59 -9.45 2.72
CA ALA A 6 -47.19 -9.88 2.94
C ALA A 6 -46.47 -10.53 1.75
N ARG A 7 -47.07 -10.63 0.55
CA ARG A 7 -46.46 -11.34 -0.60
C ARG A 7 -46.06 -10.48 -1.81
N ARG A 8 -46.12 -9.14 -1.71
CA ARG A 8 -45.66 -8.23 -2.80
C ARG A 8 -44.43 -7.39 -2.46
N TRP A 9 -43.83 -7.57 -1.28
CA TRP A 9 -42.72 -6.73 -0.79
C TRP A 9 -41.35 -7.44 -0.68
N ALA A 10 -41.16 -8.59 -1.33
CA ALA A 10 -39.90 -9.33 -1.27
C ALA A 10 -39.23 -9.59 -2.63
N VAL A 11 -39.53 -8.78 -3.67
CA VAL A 11 -38.88 -8.90 -5.00
C VAL A 11 -38.07 -7.65 -5.37
N ASN A 12 -37.88 -6.69 -4.46
CA ASN A 12 -37.12 -5.48 -4.79
C ASN A 12 -36.13 -5.01 -3.72
N LEU A 13 -35.43 -5.96 -3.09
CA LEU A 13 -34.26 -5.71 -2.24
C LEU A 13 -32.93 -5.80 -3.04
N ARG A 14 -32.94 -5.41 -4.32
CA ARG A 14 -31.73 -5.21 -5.14
C ARG A 14 -31.61 -3.77 -5.64
N LYS A 15 -31.76 -2.79 -4.76
CA LYS A 15 -31.36 -1.40 -5.06
C LYS A 15 -30.91 -0.68 -3.79
N CYS A 16 -29.76 -1.06 -3.24
CA CYS A 16 -28.99 -0.15 -2.39
C CYS A 16 -27.54 -0.63 -2.26
N THR A 17 -26.64 -0.05 -3.07
CA THR A 17 -25.19 0.14 -2.85
C THR A 17 -24.55 0.54 -4.19
N LYS A 18 -24.69 1.82 -4.57
CA LYS A 18 -23.94 2.39 -5.71
C LYS A 18 -22.86 3.40 -5.28
N GLY A 19 -22.80 3.78 -4.00
CA GLY A 19 -21.81 4.75 -3.50
C GLY A 19 -20.42 4.17 -3.23
N GLY A 20 -20.31 2.91 -2.81
CA GLY A 20 -19.01 2.25 -2.53
C GLY A 20 -18.29 1.78 -3.80
N LYS A 21 -19.03 1.32 -4.82
CA LYS A 21 -18.43 0.75 -6.04
C LYS A 21 -17.49 1.70 -6.77
N MET A 22 -17.86 2.97 -6.91
CA MET A 22 -17.05 3.93 -7.66
C MET A 22 -15.74 4.27 -6.94
N LEU A 23 -15.76 4.37 -5.60
CA LEU A 23 -14.55 4.63 -4.82
C LEU A 23 -13.61 3.43 -4.93
N ASP A 24 -14.10 2.21 -4.67
CA ASP A 24 -13.31 0.99 -4.73
C ASP A 24 -12.71 0.78 -6.13
N GLU A 25 -13.46 1.08 -7.20
CA GLU A 25 -12.99 1.04 -8.59
C GLU A 25 -11.84 2.01 -8.85
N ILE A 26 -11.89 3.23 -8.29
CA ILE A 26 -10.81 4.22 -8.46
C ILE A 26 -9.58 3.82 -7.66
N LEU A 27 -9.75 3.41 -6.40
CA LEU A 27 -8.62 3.05 -5.53
C LEU A 27 -7.89 1.79 -6.03
N ASP A 28 -8.59 0.89 -6.72
CA ASP A 28 -8.04 -0.34 -7.31
C ASP A 28 -7.59 -0.18 -8.79
N ASP A 29 -7.80 0.97 -9.43
CA ASP A 29 -7.39 1.24 -10.82
C ASP A 29 -5.87 1.41 -10.94
N GLU A 30 -5.28 0.67 -11.88
CA GLU A 30 -3.81 0.62 -12.04
C GLU A 30 -3.21 1.94 -12.53
N ARG A 31 -3.95 2.73 -13.32
CA ARG A 31 -3.50 4.05 -13.77
C ARG A 31 -3.55 5.04 -12.62
N PHE A 32 -4.57 4.96 -11.78
CA PHE A 32 -4.63 5.76 -10.55
C PHE A 32 -3.46 5.43 -9.63
N ALA A 33 -3.16 4.15 -9.41
CA ALA A 33 -2.00 3.74 -8.63
C ALA A 33 -0.66 4.20 -9.22
N ALA A 34 -0.48 4.13 -10.54
CA ALA A 34 0.71 4.60 -11.22
C ALA A 34 0.89 6.13 -11.08
N MET A 35 -0.18 6.90 -11.27
CA MET A 35 -0.18 8.35 -11.09
C MET A 35 0.14 8.73 -9.63
N MET A 36 -0.46 8.06 -8.64
CA MET A 36 -0.16 8.32 -7.23
C MET A 36 1.29 7.98 -6.88
N LYS A 37 1.82 6.87 -7.42
CA LYS A 37 3.24 6.50 -7.27
C LYS A 37 4.17 7.59 -7.85
N GLU A 38 3.84 8.15 -9.01
CA GLU A 38 4.60 9.23 -9.63
C GLU A 38 4.58 10.50 -8.77
N HIS A 39 3.42 10.89 -8.24
CA HIS A 39 3.34 12.03 -7.30
C HIS A 39 4.12 11.78 -6.00
N VAL A 40 4.12 10.55 -5.48
CA VAL A 40 4.98 10.17 -4.35
C VAL A 40 6.45 10.36 -4.71
N PHE A 41 6.89 9.88 -5.88
CA PHE A 41 8.26 10.06 -6.35
C PHE A 41 8.64 11.54 -6.42
N GLU A 42 7.85 12.36 -7.11
CA GLU A 42 8.10 13.79 -7.29
C GLU A 42 8.18 14.52 -5.94
N CYS A 43 7.27 14.19 -5.00
CA CYS A 43 7.25 14.78 -3.67
C CYS A 43 8.50 14.42 -2.85
N VAL A 44 8.86 13.13 -2.81
CA VAL A 44 10.08 12.68 -2.10
C VAL A 44 11.32 13.28 -2.76
N GLU A 45 11.38 13.32 -4.09
CA GLU A 45 12.49 13.88 -4.83
C GLU A 45 12.67 15.38 -4.51
N TYR A 46 11.58 16.13 -4.50
CA TYR A 46 11.58 17.54 -4.11
C TYR A 46 12.13 17.73 -2.70
N LEU A 47 11.66 16.93 -1.72
CA LEU A 47 12.11 17.04 -0.33
C LEU A 47 13.59 16.74 -0.18
N LEU A 48 14.08 15.67 -0.82
CA LEU A 48 15.49 15.28 -0.81
C LEU A 48 16.37 16.34 -1.47
N LYS A 49 16.00 16.84 -2.66
CA LYS A 49 16.76 17.88 -3.39
C LYS A 49 16.83 19.21 -2.65
N ASN A 50 15.85 19.51 -1.82
CA ASN A 50 15.77 20.77 -1.07
C ASN A 50 16.20 20.63 0.40
N ASP A 51 16.86 19.52 0.76
CA ASP A 51 17.37 19.26 2.12
C ASP A 51 16.29 19.41 3.20
N ARG A 52 15.08 18.91 2.92
CA ARG A 52 13.93 18.99 3.83
C ARG A 52 13.68 17.66 4.48
N SER A 53 13.93 17.58 5.78
CA SER A 53 13.57 16.41 6.60
C SER A 53 12.06 16.15 6.53
N PHE A 54 11.69 14.88 6.45
CA PHE A 54 10.30 14.47 6.33
C PHE A 54 10.09 13.09 6.96
N SER A 55 8.83 12.72 7.15
CA SER A 55 8.46 11.36 7.55
C SER A 55 7.67 10.68 6.45
N ALA A 56 8.03 9.43 6.15
CA ALA A 56 7.29 8.56 5.24
C ALA A 56 6.52 7.51 6.06
N MET A 57 5.20 7.51 5.94
CA MET A 57 4.35 6.47 6.50
C MET A 57 4.12 5.41 5.43
N ALA A 58 4.57 4.17 5.68
CA ALA A 58 4.52 3.08 4.71
C ALA A 58 3.74 1.87 5.25
N ASN A 59 3.12 1.11 4.34
CA ASN A 59 2.54 -0.19 4.67
C ASN A 59 3.65 -1.17 5.05
N LEU A 60 3.59 -1.68 6.29
CA LEU A 60 4.63 -2.53 6.89
C LEU A 60 4.85 -3.83 6.11
N ASP A 61 3.81 -4.43 5.53
CA ASP A 61 3.89 -5.69 4.77
C ASP A 61 4.76 -5.57 3.51
N LEU A 62 4.97 -4.34 3.03
CA LEU A 62 5.76 -4.03 1.84
C LEU A 62 7.16 -3.51 2.18
N VAL A 63 7.48 -3.37 3.47
CA VAL A 63 8.79 -2.93 3.95
C VAL A 63 9.72 -4.14 4.08
N LYS A 64 10.93 -3.98 3.56
CA LYS A 64 12.03 -4.91 3.72
C LYS A 64 13.10 -4.31 4.61
N PHE A 65 13.64 -5.15 5.48
CA PHE A 65 14.75 -4.84 6.37
C PHE A 65 15.92 -5.74 6.00
N ASN A 66 17.11 -5.16 5.81
CA ASN A 66 18.32 -5.92 5.53
C ASN A 66 19.49 -5.39 6.38
N PRO A 67 19.97 -6.13 7.40
CA PRO A 67 19.46 -7.43 7.85
C PRO A 67 18.02 -7.35 8.41
N GLU A 68 17.35 -8.50 8.43
CA GLU A 68 16.02 -8.63 9.06
C GLU A 68 16.06 -8.21 10.53
N LEU A 69 15.00 -7.56 10.99
CA LEU A 69 14.92 -7.12 12.37
C LEU A 69 14.65 -8.31 13.29
N PRO A 70 15.31 -8.37 14.46
CA PRO A 70 14.98 -9.35 15.50
C PRO A 70 13.51 -9.31 15.90
N GLU A 71 12.96 -10.46 16.27
CA GLU A 71 11.53 -10.62 16.61
C GLU A 71 11.06 -9.72 17.76
N TYR A 72 11.93 -9.43 18.73
CA TYR A 72 11.61 -8.51 19.84
C TYR A 72 11.44 -7.04 19.38
N ILE A 73 12.03 -6.65 18.24
CA ILE A 73 11.79 -5.34 17.62
C ILE A 73 10.55 -5.43 16.75
N MET A 74 10.48 -6.45 15.88
CA MET A 74 9.39 -6.61 14.91
C MET A 74 8.02 -6.72 15.59
N SER A 75 7.93 -7.41 16.73
CA SER A 75 6.70 -7.56 17.52
C SER A 75 6.18 -6.25 18.13
N THR A 76 6.99 -5.20 18.17
CA THR A 76 6.55 -3.86 18.62
C THR A 76 5.72 -3.14 17.56
N PHE A 77 5.82 -3.56 16.29
CA PHE A 77 5.04 -3.00 15.19
C PHE A 77 3.65 -3.62 15.17
N THR A 78 2.72 -3.02 15.91
CA THR A 78 1.34 -3.53 16.06
C THR A 78 0.38 -3.01 14.98
N ALA A 79 0.75 -1.92 14.31
CA ALA A 79 -0.05 -1.32 13.25
C ALA A 79 0.40 -1.86 11.87
N PRO A 80 -0.52 -1.92 10.88
CA PRO A 80 -0.18 -2.32 9.51
C PRO A 80 0.68 -1.28 8.77
N VAL A 81 1.03 -0.20 9.44
CA VAL A 81 1.73 0.96 8.91
C VAL A 81 2.80 1.38 9.90
N ILE A 82 3.93 1.82 9.36
CA ILE A 82 5.09 2.29 10.13
C ILE A 82 5.51 3.66 9.60
N VAL A 83 5.95 4.53 10.51
CA VAL A 83 6.44 5.87 10.17
C VAL A 83 7.95 5.88 10.28
N PHE A 84 8.62 6.25 9.19
CA PHE A 84 10.05 6.48 9.15
C PHE A 84 10.33 7.97 9.08
N THR A 85 11.09 8.50 10.03
CA THR A 85 11.57 9.89 9.97
C THR A 85 12.91 9.93 9.28
N LEU A 86 12.95 10.54 8.09
CA LEU A 86 14.16 10.81 7.35
C LEU A 86 14.72 12.16 7.79
N ALA A 87 15.63 12.09 8.75
CA ALA A 87 16.44 13.22 9.23
C ALA A 87 17.86 12.73 9.50
N GLY A 88 18.83 13.66 9.58
CA GLY A 88 20.23 13.35 9.88
C GLY A 88 20.79 12.24 9.00
N TYR A 89 21.37 11.20 9.61
CA TYR A 89 22.00 10.10 8.87
C TYR A 89 21.03 9.30 7.99
N THR A 90 19.79 9.09 8.45
CA THR A 90 18.73 8.44 7.67
C THR A 90 18.40 9.23 6.41
N PHE A 91 18.38 10.56 6.51
CA PHE A 91 18.16 11.43 5.37
C PHE A 91 19.33 11.40 4.39
N SER A 92 20.57 11.51 4.88
CA SER A 92 21.76 11.53 4.02
C SER A 92 22.04 10.19 3.33
N SER A 93 21.59 9.07 3.91
CA SER A 93 21.71 7.73 3.32
C SER A 93 20.57 7.38 2.35
N ALA A 94 19.56 8.25 2.23
CA ALA A 94 18.38 7.98 1.43
C ALA A 94 18.72 7.88 -0.07
N LYS A 95 18.24 6.81 -0.69
CA LYS A 95 18.33 6.57 -2.14
C LYS A 95 16.92 6.45 -2.68
N LEU A 96 16.59 7.37 -3.58
CA LEU A 96 15.33 7.38 -4.30
C LEU A 96 15.54 6.88 -5.72
N THR A 97 14.72 5.93 -6.14
CA THR A 97 14.61 5.46 -7.53
C THR A 97 13.16 5.60 -7.98
N PRO A 98 12.84 5.46 -9.28
CA PRO A 98 11.45 5.48 -9.75
C PRO A 98 10.57 4.38 -9.12
N ASP A 99 11.15 3.33 -8.53
CA ASP A 99 10.41 2.18 -8.01
C ASP A 99 10.38 2.12 -6.49
N GLU A 100 11.47 2.49 -5.83
CA GLU A 100 11.65 2.33 -4.39
C GLU A 100 12.38 3.49 -3.71
N LEU A 101 12.11 3.63 -2.42
CA LEU A 101 12.88 4.43 -1.47
C LEU A 101 13.64 3.48 -0.55
N SER A 102 14.93 3.74 -0.33
CA SER A 102 15.74 3.01 0.65
C SER A 102 16.61 3.96 1.47
N PHE A 103 16.93 3.58 2.70
CA PHE A 103 17.78 4.35 3.63
C PHE A 103 18.28 3.47 4.77
N GLU A 104 19.30 3.94 5.48
CA GLU A 104 19.81 3.27 6.68
C GLU A 104 19.11 3.82 7.93
N ALA A 105 18.64 2.92 8.81
CA ALA A 105 18.00 3.28 10.07
C ALA A 105 18.43 2.35 11.21
N GLY A 106 18.40 2.89 12.42
CA GLY A 106 18.63 2.14 13.65
C GLY A 106 17.33 1.87 14.39
N PHE A 107 17.19 0.66 14.94
CA PHE A 107 15.97 0.21 15.62
C PHE A 107 16.26 -0.28 17.05
N GLY A 108 15.26 -0.12 17.93
CA GLY A 108 15.34 -0.62 19.30
C GLY A 108 16.33 0.17 20.19
N LYS A 109 16.57 -0.33 21.40
CA LYS A 109 17.48 0.31 22.37
C LYS A 109 18.94 0.07 22.02
N GLU A 110 19.22 -1.01 21.29
CA GLU A 110 20.55 -1.38 20.82
C GLU A 110 20.95 -0.69 19.51
N ASN A 111 20.08 0.15 18.95
CA ASN A 111 20.32 0.85 17.68
C ASN A 111 20.70 -0.14 16.55
N PHE A 112 19.95 -1.23 16.43
CA PHE A 112 20.16 -2.27 15.43
C PHE A 112 20.09 -1.65 14.04
N ALA A 113 21.21 -1.61 13.34
CA ALA A 113 21.32 -1.01 12.02
C ALA A 113 20.73 -1.92 10.95
N SER A 114 19.82 -1.39 10.14
CA SER A 114 19.25 -2.08 9.00
C SER A 114 19.03 -1.12 7.84
N VAL A 115 19.23 -1.62 6.62
CA VAL A 115 18.79 -0.96 5.40
C VAL A 115 17.31 -1.22 5.23
N VAL A 116 16.52 -0.16 5.28
CA VAL A 116 15.09 -0.18 5.02
C VAL A 116 14.87 0.07 3.54
N SER A 117 13.98 -0.70 2.90
CA SER A 117 13.57 -0.48 1.51
C SER A 117 12.11 -0.84 1.30
N PHE A 118 11.41 -0.07 0.48
CA PHE A 118 10.03 -0.36 0.07
C PHE A 118 9.69 0.33 -1.25
N PRO A 119 8.75 -0.24 -2.04
CA PRO A 119 8.29 0.40 -3.25
C PRO A 119 7.55 1.71 -2.94
N LEU A 120 7.63 2.70 -3.82
CA LEU A 120 7.01 4.01 -3.59
C LEU A 120 5.49 3.93 -3.42
N GLY A 121 4.83 2.97 -4.07
CA GLY A 121 3.40 2.73 -3.87
C GLY A 121 3.04 2.24 -2.46
N ALA A 122 4.02 1.78 -1.66
CA ALA A 122 3.80 1.44 -0.25
C ALA A 122 3.68 2.67 0.66
N ILE A 123 4.13 3.85 0.21
CA ILE A 123 3.99 5.10 0.97
C ILE A 123 2.52 5.50 0.96
N VAL A 124 1.93 5.56 2.15
CA VAL A 124 0.55 5.98 2.39
C VAL A 124 0.50 7.49 2.64
N GLN A 125 1.49 8.05 3.34
CA GLN A 125 1.57 9.49 3.61
C GLN A 125 3.01 9.99 3.65
N ILE A 126 3.16 11.27 3.32
CA ILE A 126 4.39 12.04 3.56
C ILE A 126 4.03 13.20 4.49
N LEU A 127 4.79 13.32 5.58
CA LEU A 127 4.60 14.36 6.59
C LEU A 127 5.83 15.26 6.66
N VAL A 128 5.60 16.57 6.80
CA VAL A 128 6.62 17.56 7.15
C VAL A 128 6.17 18.22 8.45
N GLU A 129 7.02 18.19 9.47
CA GLU A 129 6.68 18.73 10.81
C GLU A 129 5.34 18.18 11.36
N ASN A 130 5.09 16.88 11.14
CA ASN A 130 3.85 16.17 11.47
C ASN A 130 2.60 16.63 10.69
N SER A 131 2.74 17.51 9.71
CA SER A 131 1.65 17.92 8.82
C SER A 131 1.69 17.08 7.53
N PRO A 132 0.60 16.38 7.16
CA PRO A 132 0.58 15.62 5.92
C PRO A 132 0.58 16.57 4.72
N ILE A 133 1.56 16.39 3.83
CA ILE A 133 1.65 17.17 2.57
C ILE A 133 1.27 16.32 1.35
N LEU A 134 1.24 15.00 1.50
CA LEU A 134 0.80 14.06 0.48
C LEU A 134 0.12 12.86 1.15
N VAL A 135 -1.00 12.42 0.57
CA VAL A 135 -1.71 11.20 0.95
C VAL A 135 -1.95 10.36 -0.29
N ASN A 136 -1.48 9.11 -0.26
CA ASN A 136 -1.67 8.13 -1.30
C ASN A 136 -2.82 7.17 -0.94
N PHE A 137 -3.94 7.29 -1.66
CA PHE A 137 -5.10 6.43 -1.46
C PHE A 137 -5.11 5.17 -2.36
N SER A 138 -4.13 5.05 -3.27
CA SER A 138 -4.11 3.92 -4.20
C SER A 138 -3.81 2.59 -3.49
N ILE A 139 -4.43 1.53 -3.97
CA ILE A 139 -4.13 0.17 -3.51
C ILE A 139 -2.93 -0.34 -4.30
N TYR A 140 -1.78 -0.44 -3.63
CA TYR A 140 -0.59 -1.00 -4.25
C TYR A 140 -0.70 -2.51 -4.41
N LYS A 141 -0.72 -2.97 -5.66
CA LYS A 141 -0.67 -4.40 -6.01
C LYS A 141 0.78 -4.76 -6.29
N SER A 142 1.40 -5.57 -5.44
CA SER A 142 2.68 -6.17 -5.78
C SER A 142 2.53 -7.07 -7.03
N GLN A 143 3.59 -7.18 -7.84
CA GLN A 143 3.56 -8.06 -9.03
C GLN A 143 3.18 -9.51 -8.69
N LYS A 144 3.55 -9.99 -7.49
CA LYS A 144 3.18 -11.30 -6.98
C LYS A 144 1.65 -11.45 -6.83
N ASN A 145 0.98 -10.43 -6.27
CA ASN A 145 -0.47 -10.44 -6.11
C ASN A 145 -1.20 -10.37 -7.46
N GLN A 146 -0.66 -9.64 -8.44
CA GLN A 146 -1.21 -9.62 -9.80
C GLN A 146 -1.11 -10.98 -10.48
N LEU A 147 0.04 -11.66 -10.38
CA LEU A 147 0.24 -13.00 -10.94
C LEU A 147 -0.72 -14.01 -10.32
N GLU A 148 -0.90 -14.00 -8.99
CA GLU A 148 -1.82 -14.91 -8.30
C GLU A 148 -3.29 -14.68 -8.69
N LYS A 149 -3.73 -13.42 -8.80
CA LYS A 149 -5.06 -13.07 -9.32
C LYS A 149 -5.24 -13.54 -10.76
N SER A 150 -4.23 -13.33 -11.61
CA SER A 150 -4.24 -13.75 -13.01
C SER A 150 -4.35 -15.26 -13.14
N LEU A 151 -3.51 -16.00 -12.41
CA LEU A 151 -3.55 -17.48 -12.33
C LEU A 151 -4.91 -17.98 -11.85
N SER A 152 -5.46 -17.38 -10.81
CA SER A 152 -6.77 -17.75 -10.26
C SER A 152 -7.90 -17.50 -11.27
N ALA A 153 -7.86 -16.38 -11.99
CA ALA A 153 -8.83 -16.06 -13.06
C ALA A 153 -8.69 -17.02 -14.27
N LEU A 154 -7.46 -17.40 -14.63
CA LEU A 154 -7.19 -18.37 -15.70
C LEU A 154 -7.68 -19.78 -15.35
N MET A 155 -7.51 -20.21 -14.10
CA MET A 155 -7.95 -21.52 -13.59
C MET A 155 -9.47 -21.62 -13.43
N SER A 156 -10.13 -20.51 -13.09
CA SER A 156 -11.58 -20.46 -12.87
C SER A 156 -12.39 -20.29 -14.16
N ASN A 157 -11.75 -19.96 -15.28
CA ASN A 157 -12.42 -19.81 -16.57
C ASN A 157 -12.84 -21.18 -17.15
N PRO A 158 -14.16 -21.46 -17.33
CA PRO A 158 -14.65 -22.74 -17.85
C PRO A 158 -14.13 -23.07 -19.26
N ASN A 159 -13.79 -22.06 -20.07
CA ASN A 159 -13.26 -22.23 -21.42
C ASN A 159 -11.78 -22.67 -21.43
N ASN A 160 -11.07 -22.55 -20.31
CA ASN A 160 -9.68 -23.00 -20.20
C ASN A 160 -9.55 -24.45 -19.71
N LYS A 161 -10.67 -25.15 -19.45
CA LYS A 161 -10.66 -26.53 -18.92
C LYS A 161 -9.92 -27.53 -19.81
N ASP A 162 -9.87 -27.28 -21.11
CA ASP A 162 -9.22 -28.17 -22.07
C ASP A 162 -7.70 -27.95 -22.17
N LEU A 163 -7.17 -26.84 -21.63
CA LEU A 163 -5.72 -26.59 -21.53
C LEU A 163 -5.06 -27.39 -20.41
N PHE A 164 -5.86 -27.86 -19.44
CA PHE A 164 -5.39 -28.56 -18.23
C PHE A 164 -5.75 -30.06 -18.21
N LYS A 165 -6.36 -30.59 -19.28
CA LYS A 165 -6.56 -32.03 -19.45
C LYS A 165 -5.30 -32.59 -20.13
N LYS A 166 -4.55 -33.40 -19.37
CA LYS A 166 -3.41 -34.17 -19.86
C LYS A 166 -3.87 -35.54 -20.33
#